data_AF-N9NC32-F1
#
_entry.id   AF-N9NC32-F1
#
_cell.length_a   1.000
_cell.length_b   1.000
_cell.length_c   1.000
_cell.angle_alpha   90.00
_cell.angle_beta   90.00
_cell.angle_gamma   90.00
#
_symmetry.space_group_name_H-M   'P 1'
#
loop_
_entity.id
_entity.type
_entity.pdbx_description
1 polymer ?
#
loop_
_entity_poly.entity_id
_entity_poly.type
_entity_poly.pdbx_seq_one_letter_code
_entity_poly.pdbx_strand_id
1 'polypeptide(L)' 'MGNIISVERNKLNKNYRLHSFLSIYDKFITQRNITDSEISRLIFVEDYINTHKFNIYDESYKKLLIKDLEKYYLFFHI' A
#
# COMPACT_ATOMS: atom_id res chain seq x y z
N MET A 1 4.75 -1.54 -33.50
CA MET A 1 3.92 -0.64 -32.65
C MET A 1 3.38 -1.40 -31.43
N GLY A 2 4.23 -1.72 -30.44
CA GLY A 2 3.84 -2.60 -29.31
C GLY A 2 3.99 -2.03 -27.90
N ASN A 3 4.51 -0.80 -27.74
CA ASN A 3 5.01 -0.33 -26.43
C ASN A 3 4.09 0.62 -25.66
N ILE A 4 3.07 1.23 -26.28
CA ILE A 4 2.26 2.25 -25.59
C ILE A 4 1.15 1.60 -24.76
N ILE A 5 0.45 0.61 -25.34
CA ILE A 5 -0.68 -0.10 -24.71
C ILE A 5 -0.22 -0.92 -23.49
N SER A 6 0.98 -1.51 -23.53
CA SER A 6 1.56 -2.29 -22.42
C SER A 6 2.00 -1.41 -21.25
N VAL A 7 2.50 -0.20 -21.53
CA VAL A 7 2.88 0.78 -20.50
C VAL A 7 1.65 1.36 -19.80
N GLU A 8 0.59 1.67 -20.54
CA GLU A 8 -0.67 2.16 -19.96
C GLU A 8 -1.36 1.10 -19.10
N ARG A 9 -1.45 -0.15 -19.57
CA ARG A 9 -1.98 -1.26 -18.77
C ARG A 9 -1.16 -1.51 -17.50
N ASN A 10 0.17 -1.41 -17.57
CA ASN A 10 1.02 -1.53 -16.38
C ASN A 10 0.84 -0.38 -15.39
N LYS A 11 0.63 0.86 -15.86
CA LYS A 11 0.28 2.00 -15.01
C LYS A 11 -1.07 1.79 -14.32
N LEU A 12 -2.10 1.40 -15.08
CA LEU A 12 -3.43 1.11 -14.53
C LEU A 12 -3.40 0.00 -13.49
N ASN A 13 -2.65 -1.08 -13.74
CA ASN A 13 -2.55 -2.22 -12.83
C ASN A 13 -1.73 -1.88 -11.57
N LYS A 14 -0.66 -1.07 -11.68
CA LYS A 14 0.05 -0.52 -10.51
C LYS A 14 -0.86 0.35 -9.66
N ASN A 15 -1.66 1.22 -10.27
CA ASN A 15 -2.60 2.08 -9.56
C ASN A 15 -3.69 1.25 -8.88
N TYR A 16 -4.24 0.23 -9.53
CA TYR A 16 -5.25 -0.65 -8.93
C TYR A 16 -4.72 -1.38 -7.69
N ARG A 17 -3.51 -1.96 -7.78
CA ARG A 17 -2.87 -2.63 -6.64
C ARG A 17 -2.64 -1.67 -5.47
N LEU A 18 -2.16 -0.46 -5.77
CA LEU A 18 -1.97 0.59 -4.77
C LEU A 18 -3.31 1.00 -4.13
N HIS A 19 -4.33 1.30 -4.93
CA HIS A 19 -5.66 1.65 -4.42
C HIS A 19 -6.27 0.54 -3.55
N SER A 20 -6.11 -0.72 -3.94
CA SER A 20 -6.56 -1.86 -3.13
C SER A 20 -5.81 -1.92 -1.81
N PHE A 21 -4.49 -1.75 -1.82
CA PHE A 21 -3.67 -1.72 -0.61
C PHE A 21 -4.09 -0.60 0.35
N LEU A 22 -4.27 0.62 -0.17
CA LEU A 22 -4.73 1.79 0.59
C LEU A 22 -6.13 1.56 1.18
N SER A 23 -7.06 0.99 0.41
CA SER A 23 -8.41 0.69 0.88
C SER A 23 -8.41 -0.36 2.01
N ILE A 24 -7.51 -1.34 1.96
CA ILE A 24 -7.37 -2.33 3.03
C ILE A 24 -6.82 -1.66 4.29
N TYR A 25 -5.88 -0.71 4.15
CA TYR A 25 -5.37 0.04 5.27
C TYR A 25 -6.43 0.91 5.96
N ASP A 26 -7.23 1.65 5.18
CA ASP A 26 -8.33 2.46 5.74
C ASP A 26 -9.34 1.60 6.51
N LYS A 27 -9.66 0.40 5.98
CA LYS A 27 -10.49 -0.58 6.69
C LYS A 27 -9.83 -1.06 7.98
N PHE A 28 -8.53 -1.34 7.97
CA PHE A 28 -7.79 -1.76 9.15
C PHE A 28 -7.84 -0.71 10.27
N ILE A 29 -7.57 0.55 9.93
CA ILE A 29 -7.67 1.69 10.87
C ILE A 29 -9.09 1.80 11.42
N THR A 30 -10.09 1.83 10.54
CA THR A 30 -11.50 2.03 10.90
C THR A 30 -12.02 0.89 11.79
N GLN A 31 -11.72 -0.36 11.44
CA GLN A 31 -12.17 -1.53 12.19
C GLN A 31 -11.55 -1.62 13.58
N ARG A 32 -10.31 -1.14 13.74
CA ARG A 32 -9.61 -1.15 15.03
C ARG A 32 -9.80 0.13 15.83
N ASN A 33 -10.51 1.12 15.26
CA ASN A 33 -10.71 2.45 15.85
C ASN A 33 -9.39 3.08 16.33
N ILE A 34 -8.34 2.95 15.52
CA ILE A 34 -7.03 3.55 15.75
C ILE A 34 -6.85 4.74 14.82
N THR A 35 -5.92 5.64 15.13
CA THR A 35 -5.57 6.75 14.24
C THR A 35 -4.49 6.35 13.24
N ASP A 36 -4.43 7.02 12.08
CA ASP A 36 -3.24 6.95 11.23
C ASP A 36 -2.05 7.50 12.01
N SER A 37 -1.00 6.68 12.10
CA SER A 37 0.24 7.01 12.75
C SER A 37 1.35 6.14 12.15
N GLU A 38 2.60 6.55 12.34
CA GLU A 38 3.76 5.75 11.91
C GLU A 38 3.68 4.32 12.46
N ILE A 39 3.29 4.17 13.73
CA ILE A 39 3.14 2.86 14.38
C ILE A 39 2.00 2.06 13.74
N SER A 40 0.85 2.68 13.48
CA SER A 40 -0.30 2.03 12.83
C SER A 40 0.07 1.50 11.44
N ARG A 41 0.84 2.26 10.65
CA ARG A 41 1.33 1.85 9.33
C ARG A 41 2.31 0.68 9.44
N LEU A 42 3.24 0.72 10.39
CA LEU A 42 4.22 -0.35 10.61
C LEU A 42 3.52 -1.67 10.96
N ILE A 43 2.59 -1.64 11.92
CA ILE A 43 1.82 -2.82 12.33
C ILE A 43 1.05 -3.38 11.14
N PHE A 44 0.37 -2.52 10.38
CA PHE A 44 -0.39 -2.96 9.23
C PHE A 44 0.49 -3.59 8.15
N VAL A 45 1.63 -2.97 7.81
CA VAL A 45 2.52 -3.49 6.76
C VAL A 45 3.10 -4.85 7.16
N GLU A 46 3.49 -5.02 8.42
CA GLU A 46 3.91 -6.33 8.95
C GLU A 46 2.81 -7.37 8.82
N ASP A 47 1.60 -7.05 9.27
CA ASP A 47 0.45 -7.97 9.21
C ASP A 47 0.08 -8.31 7.75
N TYR A 48 0.13 -7.31 6.86
CA TYR A 48 -0.16 -7.45 5.44
C TYR A 48 0.85 -8.37 4.73
N ILE A 49 2.15 -8.19 4.99
CA ILE A 49 3.22 -9.04 4.43
C ILE A 49 3.09 -10.48 4.93
N ASN A 50 2.87 -10.66 6.24
CA ASN A 50 2.71 -11.98 6.87
C ASN A 50 1.47 -12.72 6.34
N THR A 51 0.34 -12.02 6.22
CA THR A 51 -0.94 -12.58 5.74
C THR A 51 -0.87 -13.00 4.28
N HIS A 52 -0.24 -12.19 3.43
CA HIS A 52 -0.15 -12.47 2.00
C HIS A 52 0.96 -13.47 1.65
N LYS A 53 1.68 -14.00 2.66
CA LYS A 53 2.80 -14.92 2.50
C LYS A 53 3.70 -14.51 1.34
N PHE A 54 4.02 -13.22 1.24
CA PHE A 54 5.01 -12.77 0.29
C PHE A 54 6.32 -13.46 0.69
N ASN A 55 6.65 -14.56 0.02
CA ASN A 55 7.88 -15.34 0.21
C ASN A 55 9.14 -14.54 -0.17
N ILE A 56 8.97 -13.24 -0.44
CA ILE A 56 9.97 -12.25 -0.80
C ILE A 56 9.94 -11.22 0.33
N TYR A 57 10.45 -11.60 1.51
CA TYR A 57 10.73 -10.66 2.59
C TYR A 57 11.97 -9.86 2.19
N ASP A 58 11.77 -8.82 1.39
CA ASP A 58 12.79 -7.80 1.12
C ASP A 58 12.40 -6.55 1.92
N GLU A 59 13.24 -6.13 2.85
CA GLU A 59 13.09 -4.88 3.62
C GLU A 59 12.83 -3.68 2.70
N SER A 60 13.31 -3.73 1.46
CA SER A 60 13.03 -2.72 0.43
C SER A 60 11.55 -2.63 0.07
N TYR A 61 10.85 -3.78 0.01
CA TYR A 61 9.43 -3.83 -0.31
C TYR A 61 8.58 -3.29 0.85
N LYS A 62 8.94 -3.63 2.09
CA LYS A 62 8.32 -3.06 3.29
C LYS A 62 8.41 -1.53 3.31
N LYS A 63 9.60 -0.99 3.02
CA LYS A 63 9.80 0.47 2.90
C LYS A 63 8.94 1.10 1.81
N LEU A 64 8.76 0.44 0.67
CA LEU A 64 7.88 0.93 -0.40
C LEU A 64 6.43 1.03 0.06
N LEU A 65 5.91 0.00 0.73
CA LEU A 65 4.54 -0.01 1.25
C LEU A 65 4.31 1.11 2.27
N ILE A 66 5.24 1.32 3.20
CA ILE A 66 5.16 2.42 4.19
C ILE A 66 5.13 3.78 3.47
N LYS A 67 5.99 3.96 2.47
CA LYS A 67 6.08 5.21 1.70
C LYS A 67 4.81 5.49 0.88
N ASP A 68 4.15 4.44 0.42
CA ASP A 68 2.87 4.54 -0.28
C ASP A 68 1.75 4.98 0.68
N LEU A 69 1.72 4.46 1.92
CA LEU A 69 0.81 4.92 2.97
C LEU A 69 1.05 6.38 3.37
N GLU A 70 2.33 6.75 3.56
CA GLU A 70 2.73 8.13 3.87
C GLU A 70 2.22 9.12 2.83
N LYS A 71 2.44 8.83 1.55
CA LYS A 71 1.97 9.68 0.45
C LYS A 71 0.45 9.83 0.48
N TYR A 72 -0.28 8.72 0.65
CA TYR A 72 -1.74 8.76 0.65
C TYR A 72 -2.29 9.69 1.74
N TYR A 73 -1.82 9.55 2.98
CA TYR A 73 -2.29 10.38 4.10
C TYR A 73 -1.82 11.83 4.04
N LEU A 74 -0.65 12.11 3.46
CA LEU A 74 -0.20 13.48 3.15
C LEU A 74 -1.10 14.20 2.14
N PHE A 75 -1.70 13.47 1.19
CA PHE A 75 -2.54 14.06 0.14
C PHE A 75 -4.04 14.15 0.52
N PHE A 76 -4.53 13.33 1.45
CA PHE A 76 -5.95 13.30 1.82
C PHE A 76 -6.32 14.18 3.03
N HIS A 77 -5.33 14.75 3.75
CA HIS A 77 -5.54 15.61 4.92
C HIS A 77 -5.09 17.09 4.72
N ILE A 78 -5.01 17.56 3.47
CA ILE A 78 -4.96 19.00 3.11
C ILE A 78 -6.35 19.41 2.64
#